data_AF-A0A0G3HDN6-F1
#
_entry.id   AF-A0A0G3HDN6-F1
#
_cell.length_a   1.000
_cell.length_b   1.000
_cell.length_c   1.000
_cell.angle_alpha   90.00
_cell.angle_beta   90.00
_cell.angle_gamma   90.00
#
_symmetry.space_group_name_H-M   'P 1'
#
loop_
_entity.id
_entity.type
_entity.pdbx_description
1 polymer ?
#
loop_
_entity_poly.entity_id
_entity_poly.type
_entity_poly.pdbx_seq_one_letter_code
_entity_poly.pdbx_strand_id
1 'polypeptide(L)'
;MISSSLRIKPRAAAAMVLVAPLVVSGCGSQDDGEASDVSRVTATAAPVTTTAPSPRASDKPTVDVEAGGVSSASASAQGGTLALPTKDADKPGANLPQGMAAPLEGAAPAGAGDADALTQLVTATASQETLVDQIQFMEAHLCQPILDRAPESGFSTKGVPDYRLSDLDTWDPNPQVSDIRVDGDQASATVTSNGDDVRTWRFAREGGEWKICE
;
A
#
# COMPACT_ATOMS: atom_id res chain seq x y z
N MET A 1 -17.09 -52.04 -24.39
CA MET A 1 -17.57 -51.70 -25.76
C MET A 1 -18.80 -50.80 -25.53
N ILE A 2 -18.77 -49.50 -25.78
CA ILE A 2 -18.69 -48.84 -27.09
C ILE A 2 -17.93 -47.51 -26.94
N SER A 3 -17.00 -47.34 -27.86
CA SER A 3 -16.22 -46.13 -28.15
C SER A 3 -17.08 -45.11 -28.87
N SER A 4 -16.91 -43.81 -28.58
CA SER A 4 -17.12 -42.64 -29.48
C SER A 4 -16.98 -41.34 -28.68
N SER A 5 -16.41 -40.22 -29.12
CA SER A 5 -15.41 -39.89 -30.12
C SER A 5 -15.01 -38.45 -29.82
N LEU A 6 -13.70 -38.20 -29.69
CA LEU A 6 -13.07 -36.88 -29.60
C LEU A 6 -13.46 -36.01 -30.80
N ARG A 7 -13.89 -34.77 -30.57
CA ARG A 7 -13.87 -33.71 -31.60
C ARG A 7 -12.86 -32.64 -31.19
N ILE A 8 -11.60 -32.89 -31.55
CA ILE A 8 -10.55 -31.87 -31.58
C ILE A 8 -10.73 -31.06 -32.86
N LYS A 9 -10.75 -29.72 -32.75
CA LYS A 9 -10.69 -28.80 -33.90
C LYS A 9 -9.28 -28.19 -33.96
N PRO A 10 -8.51 -28.43 -35.03
CA PRO A 10 -7.28 -27.70 -35.32
C PRO A 10 -7.46 -26.71 -36.48
N ARG A 11 -6.71 -25.59 -36.43
CA ARG A 11 -6.06 -24.81 -37.51
C ARG A 11 -5.79 -23.39 -36.95
N ALA A 12 -4.53 -23.04 -36.63
CA ALA A 12 -3.47 -22.53 -37.53
C ALA A 12 -3.82 -21.13 -38.09
N ALA A 13 -2.97 -20.10 -38.17
CA ALA A 13 -1.56 -19.88 -37.83
C ALA A 13 -1.24 -18.34 -37.89
N ALA A 14 -0.07 -17.97 -37.36
CA ALA A 14 0.86 -16.91 -37.79
C ALA A 14 0.54 -15.40 -37.60
N ALA A 15 1.26 -14.82 -36.61
CA ALA A 15 2.25 -13.73 -36.69
C ALA A 15 1.97 -12.44 -37.51
N MET A 16 2.16 -11.27 -36.86
CA MET A 16 3.18 -10.28 -37.27
C MET A 16 3.42 -9.20 -36.19
N VAL A 17 4.69 -8.77 -36.16
CA VAL A 17 5.39 -7.82 -35.30
C VAL A 17 4.98 -6.37 -35.55
N LEU A 18 5.00 -5.51 -34.53
CA LEU A 18 5.49 -4.12 -34.63
C LEU A 18 5.84 -3.57 -33.24
N VAL A 19 7.14 -3.60 -32.94
CA VAL A 19 7.77 -2.80 -31.89
C VAL A 19 7.98 -1.40 -32.46
N ALA A 20 7.52 -0.37 -31.74
CA ALA A 20 7.92 1.01 -32.00
C ALA A 20 8.50 1.62 -30.71
N PRO A 21 9.76 2.09 -30.72
CA PRO A 21 10.32 2.87 -29.63
C PRO A 21 9.88 4.34 -29.77
N LEU A 22 9.22 4.89 -28.76
CA LEU A 22 9.11 6.34 -28.64
C LEU A 22 10.36 6.87 -27.94
N VAL A 23 11.30 7.30 -28.79
CA VAL A 23 12.50 8.05 -28.46
C VAL A 23 12.11 9.37 -27.79
N VAL A 24 12.67 9.63 -26.61
CA VAL A 24 12.70 10.95 -25.99
C VAL A 24 13.57 11.85 -26.86
N SER A 25 12.98 12.90 -27.43
CA SER A 25 13.71 13.98 -28.10
C SER A 25 13.60 15.21 -27.21
N GLY A 26 14.70 15.49 -26.52
CA GLY A 26 14.95 16.82 -25.99
C GLY A 26 15.32 17.78 -27.11
N CYS A 27 15.06 19.06 -26.85
CA CYS A 27 15.59 20.25 -27.50
C CYS A 27 15.03 20.59 -28.89
N GLY A 28 14.18 21.62 -28.92
CA GLY A 28 13.84 22.39 -30.12
C GLY A 28 13.94 23.89 -29.81
N SER A 29 15.09 24.47 -30.14
CA SER A 29 15.35 25.92 -30.13
C SER A 29 14.78 26.57 -31.40
N GLN A 30 14.16 27.74 -31.27
CA GLN A 30 14.13 28.76 -32.31
C GLN A 30 14.24 30.14 -31.64
N ASP A 31 15.31 30.83 -32.02
CA ASP A 31 15.75 32.17 -31.60
C ASP A 31 15.12 33.23 -32.51
N ASP A 32 14.72 34.38 -31.95
CA ASP A 32 14.97 35.73 -32.49
C ASP A 32 14.35 36.83 -31.57
N GLY A 33 15.22 37.64 -30.96
CA GLY A 33 15.05 39.10 -30.74
C GLY A 33 14.34 39.62 -29.48
N GLU A 34 15.09 40.06 -28.46
CA GLU A 34 15.36 41.49 -28.15
C GLU A 34 16.23 41.62 -26.87
N ALA A 35 17.13 42.60 -26.85
CA ALA A 35 18.27 42.72 -25.94
C ALA A 35 18.02 43.56 -24.68
N SER A 36 18.71 43.21 -23.58
CA SER A 36 19.46 44.10 -22.66
C SER A 36 20.10 43.22 -21.56
N ASP A 37 21.43 43.07 -21.53
CA ASP A 37 22.41 43.79 -20.67
C ASP A 37 22.27 43.37 -19.17
N VAL A 38 23.25 42.88 -18.39
CA VAL A 38 24.71 42.80 -18.47
C VAL A 38 25.26 41.94 -17.29
N SER A 39 26.55 41.56 -17.38
CA SER A 39 27.47 41.10 -16.30
C SER A 39 27.60 39.60 -15.96
N ARG A 40 28.40 38.92 -16.79
CA ARG A 40 29.78 38.39 -16.56
C ARG A 40 30.18 37.88 -15.15
N VAL A 41 30.86 36.72 -15.17
CA VAL A 41 32.07 36.24 -14.40
C VAL A 41 31.82 34.79 -13.92
N THR A 42 32.70 33.78 -13.97
CA THR A 42 33.94 33.43 -14.68
C THR A 42 34.15 31.92 -14.48
N ALA A 43 34.81 31.27 -15.45
CA ALA A 43 35.09 29.84 -15.59
C ALA A 43 35.77 29.11 -14.40
N THR A 44 35.61 27.77 -14.37
CA THR A 44 36.74 26.82 -14.29
C THR A 44 36.33 25.48 -14.90
N ALA A 45 37.11 25.03 -15.87
CA ALA A 45 37.10 23.70 -16.46
C ALA A 45 38.40 22.98 -16.08
N ALA A 46 38.36 21.67 -15.84
CA ALA A 46 39.29 20.72 -16.46
C ALA A 46 38.88 19.24 -16.18
N PRO A 47 39.25 18.30 -17.08
CA PRO A 47 38.73 16.93 -17.15
C PRO A 47 39.77 15.85 -16.78
N VAL A 48 39.34 14.60 -16.58
CA VAL A 48 40.17 13.41 -16.89
C VAL A 48 39.33 12.23 -17.38
N THR A 49 39.59 11.84 -18.62
CA THR A 49 39.28 10.59 -19.32
C THR A 49 40.16 9.42 -18.86
N THR A 50 39.67 8.18 -18.91
CA THR A 50 40.40 6.97 -19.39
C THR A 50 39.41 5.80 -19.62
N THR A 51 39.77 4.93 -20.58
CA THR A 51 38.94 4.07 -21.45
C THR A 51 39.22 2.57 -21.22
N ALA A 52 38.16 1.72 -21.20
CA ALA A 52 37.99 0.29 -21.63
C ALA A 52 38.99 -0.83 -21.15
N PRO A 53 38.79 -2.16 -21.38
CA PRO A 53 37.72 -2.93 -22.07
C PRO A 53 37.19 -4.22 -21.35
N SER A 54 36.27 -4.96 -22.01
CA SER A 54 35.63 -6.26 -21.65
C SER A 54 36.55 -7.50 -21.87
N PRO A 55 36.21 -8.73 -21.37
CA PRO A 55 35.56 -9.73 -22.26
C PRO A 55 34.61 -10.81 -21.62
N ARG A 56 33.60 -11.22 -22.43
CA ARG A 56 33.01 -12.56 -22.75
C ARG A 56 32.76 -13.73 -21.73
N ALA A 57 31.48 -14.18 -21.74
CA ALA A 57 30.93 -15.51 -22.13
C ALA A 57 30.73 -16.70 -21.16
N SER A 58 29.64 -17.45 -21.47
CA SER A 58 29.23 -18.85 -21.13
C SER A 58 28.64 -19.10 -19.73
N ASP A 59 27.65 -19.96 -19.47
CA ASP A 59 26.80 -20.89 -20.26
C ASP A 59 25.59 -21.29 -19.37
N LYS A 60 24.51 -21.85 -19.94
CA LYS A 60 23.34 -22.41 -19.21
C LYS A 60 23.66 -23.83 -18.68
N PRO A 61 22.88 -24.40 -17.72
CA PRO A 61 21.70 -25.21 -18.07
C PRO A 61 20.49 -24.96 -17.14
N THR A 62 19.27 -24.76 -17.65
CA THR A 62 18.16 -25.73 -17.79
C THR A 62 17.94 -26.68 -16.60
N VAL A 63 16.83 -26.49 -15.88
CA VAL A 63 16.00 -27.58 -15.37
C VAL A 63 14.54 -27.22 -15.62
N ASP A 64 13.89 -28.15 -16.31
CA ASP A 64 12.50 -28.19 -16.71
C ASP A 64 11.71 -28.95 -15.63
N VAL A 65 10.57 -28.44 -15.19
CA VAL A 65 9.42 -29.27 -14.76
C VAL A 65 8.14 -28.50 -15.09
N GLU A 66 7.43 -28.99 -16.09
CA GLU A 66 6.04 -28.66 -16.36
C GLU A 66 5.07 -29.53 -15.52
N ALA A 67 3.92 -28.92 -15.22
CA ALA A 67 2.59 -29.48 -14.97
C ALA A 67 2.25 -30.24 -13.66
N GLY A 68 1.26 -29.67 -12.97
CA GLY A 68 0.37 -30.37 -12.06
C GLY A 68 -0.77 -29.46 -11.59
N GLY A 69 -1.83 -29.33 -12.38
CA GLY A 69 -3.00 -28.52 -12.04
C GLY A 69 -3.97 -29.20 -11.06
N VAL A 70 -4.63 -28.37 -10.25
CA VAL A 70 -5.99 -28.55 -9.71
C VAL A 70 -6.53 -27.14 -9.43
N SER A 71 -7.44 -26.64 -10.25
CA SER A 71 -8.89 -26.65 -10.05
C SER A 71 -9.35 -25.98 -8.74
N SER A 72 -10.20 -24.97 -8.92
CA SER A 72 -10.88 -24.13 -7.93
C SER A 72 -11.20 -24.78 -6.58
N ALA A 73 -10.87 -24.04 -5.53
CA ALA A 73 -11.77 -23.80 -4.42
C ALA A 73 -11.59 -22.34 -3.97
N SER A 74 -12.42 -21.46 -4.51
CA SER A 74 -12.83 -20.25 -3.80
C SER A 74 -13.54 -20.73 -2.53
N ALA A 75 -12.79 -20.88 -1.45
CA ALA A 75 -13.34 -21.12 -0.13
C ALA A 75 -13.08 -19.85 0.67
N SER A 76 -14.14 -19.05 0.81
CA SER A 76 -14.24 -18.04 1.85
C SER A 76 -13.73 -18.61 3.18
N ALA A 77 -12.58 -18.12 3.64
CA ALA A 77 -12.28 -18.11 5.06
C ALA A 77 -12.90 -16.84 5.64
N GLN A 78 -14.23 -16.88 5.78
CA GLN A 78 -14.90 -16.11 6.83
C GLN A 78 -14.34 -16.65 8.16
N GLY A 79 -13.64 -15.81 8.90
CA GLY A 79 -13.03 -16.26 10.16
C GLY A 79 -12.26 -15.22 10.96
N GLY A 80 -12.14 -13.98 10.50
CA GLY A 80 -11.92 -12.86 11.41
C GLY A 80 -13.27 -12.50 12.00
N THR A 81 -13.55 -12.87 13.25
CA THR A 81 -14.68 -12.29 13.95
C THR A 81 -14.44 -10.79 14.02
N LEU A 82 -15.14 -10.03 13.19
CA LEU A 82 -15.39 -8.62 13.40
C LEU A 82 -16.11 -8.52 14.74
N ALA A 83 -15.33 -8.38 15.81
CA ALA A 83 -15.87 -8.12 17.14
C ALA A 83 -16.33 -6.65 17.16
N LEU A 84 -17.58 -6.44 16.74
CA LEU A 84 -18.40 -5.29 17.09
C LEU A 84 -19.69 -5.86 17.71
N PRO A 85 -20.22 -5.36 18.85
CA PRO A 85 -19.82 -4.20 19.65
C PRO A 85 -19.28 -4.59 21.05
N THR A 86 -18.35 -3.82 21.57
CA THR A 86 -18.08 -3.80 23.02
C THR A 86 -19.29 -3.18 23.74
N LYS A 87 -19.40 -3.38 25.06
CA LYS A 87 -20.52 -2.91 25.92
C LYS A 87 -20.69 -1.37 25.97
N ASP A 88 -20.04 -0.65 25.07
CA ASP A 88 -19.85 0.79 25.02
C ASP A 88 -20.23 1.38 23.64
N ALA A 89 -21.03 0.67 22.84
CA ALA A 89 -21.46 1.09 21.50
C ALA A 89 -22.04 2.52 21.42
N ASP A 90 -22.54 3.05 22.53
CA ASP A 90 -23.09 4.40 22.67
C ASP A 90 -22.03 5.49 22.94
N LYS A 91 -20.75 5.15 23.13
CA LYS A 91 -19.66 6.12 23.35
C LYS A 91 -19.07 6.60 22.02
N PRO A 92 -18.76 7.91 21.90
CA PRO A 92 -18.02 8.42 20.75
C PRO A 92 -16.71 7.63 20.55
N GLY A 93 -16.45 7.17 19.32
CA GLY A 93 -15.25 6.40 18.99
C GLY A 93 -15.29 4.90 19.32
N ALA A 94 -16.39 4.36 19.85
CA ALA A 94 -16.50 2.92 20.17
C ALA A 94 -16.45 1.99 18.93
N ASN A 95 -16.62 2.53 17.73
CA ASN A 95 -16.55 1.79 16.46
C ASN A 95 -15.18 1.93 15.77
N LEU A 96 -14.20 2.59 16.40
CA LEU A 96 -12.85 2.65 15.86
C LEU A 96 -12.19 1.25 15.92
N PRO A 97 -11.53 0.80 14.84
CA PRO A 97 -10.80 -0.46 14.86
C PRO A 97 -9.77 -0.47 15.99
N GLN A 98 -9.72 -1.60 16.68
CA GLN A 98 -8.89 -1.79 17.88
C GLN A 98 -7.64 -2.63 17.58
N GLY A 99 -7.36 -3.03 16.33
CA GLY A 99 -6.10 -3.67 15.95
C GLY A 99 -5.93 -5.10 16.48
N MET A 100 -6.97 -5.93 16.46
CA MET A 100 -6.90 -7.32 16.94
C MET A 100 -7.04 -8.35 15.81
N ALA A 101 -6.52 -8.03 14.63
CA ALA A 101 -6.59 -8.92 13.49
C ALA A 101 -5.45 -9.94 13.48
N ALA A 102 -5.60 -11.01 12.71
CA ALA A 102 -4.48 -11.88 12.39
C ALA A 102 -3.56 -11.21 11.33
N PRO A 103 -2.24 -11.42 11.37
CA PRO A 103 -1.36 -11.01 10.28
C PRO A 103 -1.78 -11.65 8.95
N LEU A 104 -1.43 -11.00 7.84
CA LEU A 104 -1.72 -11.54 6.51
C LEU A 104 -0.86 -12.78 6.22
N GLU A 105 -1.47 -13.97 6.25
CA GLU A 105 -0.78 -15.22 6.01
C GLU A 105 -0.23 -15.30 4.58
N GLY A 106 1.04 -15.72 4.45
CA GLY A 106 1.69 -15.92 3.14
C GLY A 106 2.11 -14.65 2.41
N ALA A 107 1.81 -13.47 2.95
CA ALA A 107 2.20 -12.20 2.33
C ALA A 107 3.71 -11.93 2.42
N ALA A 108 4.24 -11.31 1.38
CA ALA A 108 5.63 -10.90 1.33
C ALA A 108 5.87 -9.66 2.23
N PRO A 109 7.11 -9.43 2.70
CA PRO A 109 7.49 -8.14 3.28
C PRO A 109 7.14 -6.99 2.32
N ALA A 110 6.66 -5.88 2.87
CA ALA A 110 6.35 -4.69 2.08
C ALA A 110 7.58 -4.15 1.33
N GLY A 111 7.36 -3.65 0.11
CA GLY A 111 8.33 -2.80 -0.56
C GLY A 111 8.45 -1.44 0.15
N ALA A 112 9.54 -0.71 -0.10
CA ALA A 112 9.84 0.56 0.59
C ALA A 112 8.66 1.56 0.56
N GLY A 113 8.05 1.77 -0.62
CA GLY A 113 6.94 2.72 -0.76
C GLY A 113 5.70 2.36 0.07
N ASP A 114 5.35 1.07 0.14
CA ASP A 114 4.21 0.62 0.95
C ASP A 114 4.53 0.64 2.45
N ALA A 115 5.76 0.26 2.81
CA ALA A 115 6.22 0.33 4.19
C ALA A 115 6.17 1.77 4.72
N ASP A 116 6.65 2.74 3.93
CA ASP A 116 6.62 4.15 4.29
C ASP A 116 5.18 4.67 4.40
N ALA A 117 4.33 4.37 3.42
CA ALA A 117 2.93 4.82 3.43
C ALA A 117 2.13 4.27 4.61
N LEU A 118 2.28 2.99 4.93
CA LEU A 118 1.59 2.36 6.06
C LEU A 118 2.13 2.86 7.41
N THR A 119 3.45 3.06 7.52
CA THR A 119 4.05 3.67 8.72
C THR A 119 3.56 5.09 8.92
N GLN A 120 3.47 5.89 7.85
CA GLN A 120 2.93 7.24 7.91
C GLN A 120 1.46 7.26 8.32
N LEU A 121 0.65 6.34 7.81
CA LEU A 121 -0.78 6.26 8.16
C LEU A 121 -0.99 5.96 9.65
N VAL A 122 -0.23 5.01 10.21
CA VAL A 122 -0.32 4.67 11.64
C VAL A 122 0.18 5.84 12.50
N THR A 123 1.31 6.44 12.17
CA THR A 123 1.85 7.57 12.95
C THR A 123 0.98 8.83 12.83
N ALA A 124 0.36 9.08 11.68
CA ALA A 124 -0.62 10.15 11.50
C ALA A 124 -1.86 9.94 12.39
N THR A 125 -2.28 8.69 12.59
CA THR A 125 -3.35 8.35 13.54
C THR A 125 -2.98 8.78 14.96
N ALA A 126 -1.74 8.59 15.39
CA ALA A 126 -1.27 8.99 16.73
C ALA A 126 -0.90 10.49 16.87
N SER A 127 -0.86 11.22 15.75
CA SER A 127 -0.42 12.62 15.72
C SER A 127 -1.58 13.62 15.89
N GLN A 128 -2.81 13.14 16.09
CA GLN A 128 -3.98 14.01 16.24
C GLN A 128 -3.94 14.74 17.60
N GLU A 129 -4.42 15.98 17.63
CA GLU A 129 -4.37 16.79 18.86
C GLU A 129 -5.56 16.52 19.77
N THR A 130 -6.76 16.43 19.20
CA THR A 130 -8.01 16.33 19.96
C THR A 130 -8.78 15.05 19.62
N LEU A 131 -9.68 14.64 20.51
CA LEU A 131 -10.59 13.52 20.25
C LEU A 131 -11.48 13.77 19.01
N VAL A 132 -11.85 15.02 18.76
CA VAL A 132 -12.63 15.40 17.58
C VAL A 132 -11.81 15.18 16.31
N ASP A 133 -10.54 15.61 16.30
CA ASP A 133 -9.64 15.41 15.16
C ASP A 133 -9.38 13.93 14.93
N GLN A 134 -9.23 13.16 16.01
CA GLN A 134 -9.08 11.70 15.92
C GLN A 134 -10.27 11.04 15.24
N ILE A 135 -11.49 11.39 15.63
CA ILE A 135 -12.71 10.80 15.06
C ILE A 135 -12.81 11.13 13.56
N GLN A 136 -12.55 12.39 13.19
CA GLN A 136 -12.61 12.82 11.79
C GLN A 136 -11.50 12.19 10.94
N PHE A 137 -10.28 12.10 11.48
CA PHE A 137 -9.17 11.44 10.81
C PHE A 137 -9.51 9.97 10.54
N MET A 138 -10.01 9.27 11.56
CA MET A 138 -10.41 7.88 11.38
C MET A 138 -11.52 7.76 10.33
N GLU A 139 -12.60 8.53 10.40
CA GLU A 139 -13.68 8.49 9.39
C GLU A 139 -13.15 8.63 7.95
N ALA A 140 -12.16 9.50 7.71
CA ALA A 140 -11.55 9.70 6.40
C ALA A 140 -10.59 8.56 5.96
N HIS A 141 -10.03 7.83 6.91
CA HIS A 141 -8.95 6.86 6.67
C HIS A 141 -9.33 5.39 6.94
N LEU A 142 -10.55 5.12 7.39
CA LEU A 142 -11.08 3.77 7.51
C LEU A 142 -11.53 3.21 6.16
N CYS A 143 -11.48 1.87 6.04
CA CYS A 143 -12.00 1.16 4.88
C CYS A 143 -13.53 1.31 4.78
N GLN A 144 -14.06 1.39 3.56
CA GLN A 144 -15.51 1.54 3.33
C GLN A 144 -16.38 0.52 4.08
N PRO A 145 -16.02 -0.78 4.18
CA PRO A 145 -16.83 -1.75 4.92
C PRO A 145 -16.95 -1.47 6.43
N ILE A 146 -16.03 -0.72 7.03
CA ILE A 146 -16.19 -0.27 8.43
C ILE A 146 -17.21 0.87 8.47
N LEU A 147 -17.07 1.84 7.57
CA LEU A 147 -17.95 3.01 7.50
C LEU A 147 -19.40 2.59 7.23
N ASP A 148 -19.63 1.65 6.32
CA ASP A 148 -20.96 1.13 5.96
C ASP A 148 -21.69 0.45 7.12
N ARG A 149 -20.96 -0.04 8.13
CA ARG A 149 -21.52 -0.72 9.31
C ARG A 149 -21.57 0.16 10.54
N ALA A 150 -20.93 1.33 10.50
CA ALA A 150 -21.00 2.26 11.60
C ALA A 150 -22.43 2.81 11.72
N PRO A 151 -22.99 2.92 12.93
CA PRO A 151 -24.23 3.68 13.11
C PRO A 151 -24.00 5.15 12.72
N GLU A 152 -25.05 5.89 12.39
CA GLU A 152 -24.92 7.32 12.00
C GLU A 152 -24.23 8.19 13.07
N SER A 153 -24.27 7.77 14.33
CA SER A 153 -23.57 8.43 15.44
C SER A 153 -22.12 7.98 15.62
N GLY A 154 -21.66 6.94 14.91
CA GLY A 154 -20.37 6.27 15.13
C GLY A 154 -19.16 7.19 14.99
N PHE A 155 -19.25 8.18 14.10
CA PHE A 155 -18.24 9.22 13.88
C PHE A 155 -18.75 10.63 14.20
N SER A 156 -19.92 10.74 14.84
CA SER A 156 -20.46 12.05 15.18
C SER A 156 -19.61 12.73 16.24
N THR A 157 -19.13 13.93 15.91
CA THR A 157 -18.42 14.83 16.84
C THR A 157 -19.39 15.68 17.67
N LYS A 158 -20.69 15.57 17.43
CA LYS A 158 -21.72 16.32 18.16
C LYS A 158 -21.71 15.95 19.64
N GLY A 159 -21.45 16.95 20.49
CA GLY A 159 -21.43 16.78 21.94
C GLY A 159 -20.15 16.13 22.48
N VAL A 160 -19.14 15.90 21.62
CA VAL A 160 -17.82 15.46 22.03
C VAL A 160 -17.11 16.66 22.68
N PRO A 161 -16.67 16.56 23.94
CA PRO A 161 -15.85 17.60 24.57
C PRO A 161 -14.50 17.73 23.87
N ASP A 162 -13.92 18.93 23.92
CA ASP A 162 -12.60 19.22 23.35
C ASP A 162 -11.47 18.65 24.23
N TYR A 163 -11.37 17.32 24.29
CA TYR A 163 -10.31 16.63 25.00
C TYR A 163 -9.06 16.55 24.12
N ARG A 164 -7.91 16.95 24.68
CA ARG A 164 -6.62 16.67 24.06
C ARG A 164 -6.25 15.22 24.28
N LEU A 165 -5.80 14.56 23.21
CA LEU A 165 -5.40 13.17 23.29
C LEU A 165 -4.18 12.97 24.19
N SER A 166 -3.26 13.95 24.20
CA SER A 166 -2.08 13.96 25.08
C SER A 166 -2.39 13.95 26.58
N ASP A 167 -3.61 14.35 26.97
CA ASP A 167 -4.03 14.39 28.36
C ASP A 167 -4.62 13.04 28.83
N LEU A 168 -4.82 12.09 27.90
CA LEU A 168 -5.33 10.75 28.20
C LEU A 168 -4.15 9.82 28.53
N ASP A 169 -4.17 9.21 29.73
CA ASP A 169 -3.11 8.29 30.17
C ASP A 169 -2.89 7.09 29.23
N THR A 170 -3.90 6.73 28.43
CA THR A 170 -3.85 5.60 27.48
C THR A 170 -3.31 5.99 26.11
N TRP A 171 -3.13 7.28 25.82
CA TRP A 171 -2.70 7.75 24.51
C TRP A 171 -1.21 7.56 24.32
N ASP A 172 -0.83 6.88 23.22
CA ASP A 172 0.56 6.79 22.80
C ASP A 172 0.80 7.70 21.59
N PRO A 173 1.55 8.80 21.72
CA PRO A 173 1.86 9.68 20.60
C PRO A 173 2.91 9.11 19.64
N ASN A 174 3.59 8.00 19.99
CA ASN A 174 4.70 7.46 19.19
C ASN A 174 4.65 5.92 19.04
N PRO A 175 3.57 5.37 18.45
CA PRO A 175 3.48 3.93 18.21
C PRO A 175 4.60 3.47 17.27
N GLN A 176 5.12 2.27 17.52
CA GLN A 176 6.12 1.64 16.67
C GLN A 176 5.45 0.74 15.65
N VAL A 177 5.84 0.85 14.38
CA VAL A 177 5.30 0.03 13.29
C VAL A 177 6.36 -0.96 12.82
N SER A 178 5.99 -2.22 12.70
CA SER A 178 6.89 -3.30 12.31
C SER A 178 6.15 -4.42 11.57
N ASP A 179 6.91 -5.38 11.03
CA ASP A 179 6.39 -6.58 10.34
C ASP A 179 5.31 -6.26 9.29
N ILE A 180 5.57 -5.25 8.45
CA ILE A 180 4.65 -4.84 7.40
C ILE A 180 4.66 -5.87 6.27
N ARG A 181 3.50 -6.47 6.02
CA ARG A 181 3.27 -7.49 4.99
C ARG A 181 2.27 -6.97 3.98
N VAL A 182 2.51 -7.22 2.70
CA VAL A 182 1.65 -6.77 1.59
C VAL A 182 1.39 -7.94 0.64
N ASP A 183 0.12 -8.09 0.24
CA ASP A 183 -0.33 -8.95 -0.84
C ASP A 183 -1.33 -8.18 -1.71
N GLY A 184 -0.86 -7.67 -2.85
CA GLY A 184 -1.64 -6.81 -3.74
C GLY A 184 -2.18 -5.56 -3.01
N ASP A 185 -3.51 -5.49 -2.91
CA ASP A 185 -4.24 -4.38 -2.28
C ASP A 185 -4.55 -4.63 -0.80
N GLN A 186 -3.95 -5.64 -0.17
CA GLN A 186 -4.11 -5.95 1.25
C GLN A 186 -2.78 -5.87 1.98
N ALA A 187 -2.81 -5.40 3.23
CA ALA A 187 -1.63 -5.36 4.07
C ALA A 187 -1.93 -5.62 5.54
N SER A 188 -0.91 -5.99 6.29
CA SER A 188 -0.94 -6.02 7.75
C SER A 188 0.34 -5.43 8.32
N ALA A 189 0.25 -4.82 9.51
CA ALA A 189 1.42 -4.39 10.26
C ALA A 189 1.24 -4.70 11.74
N THR A 190 2.34 -4.94 12.43
CA THR A 190 2.39 -4.99 13.89
C THR A 190 2.64 -3.59 14.42
N VAL A 191 1.70 -3.08 15.21
CA VAL A 191 1.74 -1.79 15.88
C VAL A 191 1.94 -2.02 17.36
N THR A 192 3.05 -1.51 17.90
CA THR A 192 3.34 -1.54 19.33
C THR A 192 3.10 -0.17 19.92
N SER A 193 2.15 -0.07 20.84
CA SER A 193 1.82 1.14 21.57
C SER A 193 2.28 1.05 23.02
N ASN A 194 2.67 2.19 23.61
CA ASN A 194 3.10 2.30 25.02
C ASN A 194 4.26 1.35 25.42
N GLY A 195 4.96 0.77 24.45
CA GLY A 195 6.09 -0.15 24.65
C GLY A 195 5.73 -1.63 24.79
N ASP A 196 4.50 -1.98 25.18
CA ASP A 196 4.08 -3.37 25.42
C ASP A 196 2.69 -3.76 24.87
N ASP A 197 1.86 -2.82 24.44
CA ASP A 197 0.59 -3.12 23.78
C ASP A 197 0.83 -3.42 22.31
N VAL A 198 1.00 -4.70 21.98
CA VAL A 198 1.29 -5.18 20.62
C VAL A 198 0.01 -5.64 19.95
N ARG A 199 -0.29 -5.02 18.80
CA ARG A 199 -1.52 -5.22 18.03
C ARG A 199 -1.22 -5.38 16.56
N THR A 200 -2.09 -6.10 15.85
CA THR A 200 -1.95 -6.25 14.40
C THR A 200 -3.08 -5.49 13.73
N TRP A 201 -2.70 -4.54 12.88
CA TRP A 201 -3.61 -3.73 12.10
C TRP A 201 -3.72 -4.29 10.68
N ARG A 202 -4.91 -4.21 10.10
CA ARG A 202 -5.16 -4.58 8.70
C ARG A 202 -5.42 -3.34 7.87
N PHE A 203 -4.96 -3.40 6.63
CA PHE A 203 -5.13 -2.31 5.68
C PHE A 203 -5.56 -2.84 4.33
N ALA A 204 -6.30 -2.02 3.60
CA ALA A 204 -6.64 -2.25 2.20
C ALA A 204 -6.37 -1.00 1.37
N ARG A 205 -6.06 -1.18 0.08
CA ARG A 205 -5.94 -0.08 -0.85
C ARG A 205 -7.31 0.19 -1.49
N GLU A 206 -7.86 1.37 -1.25
CA GLU A 206 -9.14 1.82 -1.79
C GLU A 206 -8.91 3.17 -2.50
N GLY A 207 -9.27 3.26 -3.78
CA GLY A 207 -9.03 4.49 -4.56
C GLY A 207 -7.55 4.86 -4.76
N GLY A 208 -6.63 3.90 -4.58
CA GLY A 208 -5.18 4.13 -4.66
C GLY A 208 -4.51 4.49 -3.33
N GLU A 209 -5.28 4.71 -2.27
CA GLU A 209 -4.79 5.05 -0.93
C GLU A 209 -4.91 3.87 0.02
N TRP A 210 -3.97 3.72 0.95
CA TRP A 210 -4.10 2.77 2.05
C TRP A 210 -5.13 3.28 3.07
N LYS A 211 -6.03 2.38 3.49
CA LYS A 211 -7.06 2.61 4.50
C LYS A 211 -6.95 1.56 5.61
N ILE A 212 -7.37 1.92 6.82
CA ILE A 212 -7.35 1.05 8.01
C ILE A 212 -8.64 0.21 8.03
N CYS A 213 -8.50 -1.10 8.09
CA CYS A 213 -9.60 -2.05 7.99
C CYS A 213 -9.92 -2.75 9.32
N GLU A 214 -8.92 -3.04 10.17
CA GLU A 214 -9.08 -3.76 11.45
C GLU A 214 -7.98 -3.42 12.45
#